data_AF-A0A351YZZ6-F1
#
_entry.id   AF-A0A351YZZ6-F1
#
_cell.length_a   1.000
_cell.length_b   1.000
_cell.length_c   1.000
_cell.angle_alpha   90.00
_cell.angle_beta   90.00
_cell.angle_gamma   90.00
#
_symmetry.space_group_name_H-M   'P 1'
#
loop_
_entity.id
_entity.type
_entity.pdbx_description
1 polymer ?
#
loop_
_entity_poly.entity_id
_entity_poly.type
_entity_poly.pdbx_seq_one_letter_code
_entity_poly.pdbx_strand_id
1 'polypeptide(L)'
;MEKYEFGKRVYKQVIVDGKKVGKWVVLIEVEDYDENENLIHRIDACNSYEGWKEYDENGYEIHASDNKGNEVWREYDSRGGQISYRNNKGEKVSTQNRYNSDEKIIFEEYSTGMTCEYEYDENGHLIYIKKVTPSGSFGETVEEHFAEYSDEYGDKTISEKTIVNGELKTEDFYERDDKNYWVHKKSIREGREFNFWADCEYDENGKLVKKLIYRGM
;
A
#
# COMPACT_ATOMS: atom_id res chain seq x y z
N MET A 1 8.28 -8.82 20.03
CA MET A 1 6.90 -8.34 20.30
C MET A 1 6.76 -7.43 21.54
N GLU A 2 7.83 -6.96 22.20
CA GLU A 2 7.75 -6.15 23.45
C GLU A 2 7.77 -4.63 23.27
N LYS A 3 7.86 -4.08 22.04
CA LYS A 3 8.09 -2.64 21.82
C LYS A 3 6.81 -1.79 21.72
N TYR A 4 5.68 -2.37 21.33
CA TYR A 4 4.45 -1.61 21.05
C TYR A 4 3.23 -2.18 21.79
N GLU A 5 2.47 -1.32 22.46
CA GLU A 5 1.23 -1.68 23.16
C GLU A 5 0.02 -1.62 22.22
N PHE A 6 -0.05 -2.54 21.25
CA PHE A 6 -1.21 -2.64 20.35
C PHE A 6 -2.51 -2.89 21.12
N GLY A 7 -3.63 -2.38 20.60
CA GLY A 7 -4.94 -2.55 21.25
C GLY A 7 -5.17 -1.63 22.46
N LYS A 8 -4.12 -0.98 22.98
CA LYS A 8 -4.25 -0.04 24.11
C LYS A 8 -4.87 1.27 23.64
N ARG A 9 -5.86 1.72 24.40
CA ARG A 9 -6.50 3.04 24.20
C ARG A 9 -5.53 4.13 24.63
N VAL A 10 -5.27 5.05 23.72
CA VAL A 10 -4.49 6.26 23.99
C VAL A 10 -5.33 7.49 23.66
N TYR A 11 -5.22 8.52 24.49
CA TYR A 11 -5.86 9.81 24.24
C TYR A 11 -4.92 10.67 23.42
N LYS A 12 -5.37 11.16 22.25
CA LYS A 12 -4.59 11.99 21.35
C LYS A 12 -5.32 13.26 20.97
N GLN A 13 -4.56 14.35 20.85
CA GLN A 13 -5.04 15.54 20.15
C GLN A 13 -4.84 15.32 18.65
N VAL A 14 -5.93 15.40 17.91
CA VAL A 14 -5.95 15.22 16.45
C VAL A 14 -6.63 16.42 15.81
N ILE A 15 -6.40 16.63 14.52
CA ILE A 15 -7.08 17.66 13.74
C ILE A 15 -8.28 17.04 13.02
N VAL A 16 -9.47 17.59 13.28
CA VAL A 16 -10.71 17.26 12.57
C VAL A 16 -11.32 18.58 12.10
N ASP A 17 -11.56 18.71 10.79
CA ASP A 17 -12.09 19.93 10.17
C ASP A 17 -11.31 21.21 10.57
N GLY A 18 -9.98 21.11 10.60
CA GLY A 18 -9.08 22.20 10.98
C GLY A 18 -9.05 22.54 12.48
N LYS A 19 -9.78 21.80 13.33
CA LYS A 19 -9.83 22.02 14.78
C LYS A 19 -9.10 20.92 15.54
N LYS A 20 -8.30 21.32 16.54
CA LYS A 20 -7.70 20.39 17.49
C LYS A 20 -8.77 19.83 18.41
N VAL A 21 -8.97 18.51 18.38
CA VAL A 21 -9.92 17.79 19.23
C VAL A 21 -9.23 16.60 19.88
N GLY A 22 -9.64 16.25 21.09
CA GLY A 22 -9.15 15.05 21.76
C GLY A 22 -9.95 13.82 21.36
N LYS A 23 -9.29 12.75 20.93
CA LYS A 23 -9.90 11.48 20.54
C LYS A 23 -9.21 10.32 21.27
N TRP A 24 -10.00 9.31 21.60
CA TRP A 24 -9.48 8.01 21.99
C TRP A 24 -9.20 7.21 20.72
N VAL A 25 -7.96 6.76 20.59
CA VAL A 25 -7.52 5.96 19.44
C VAL A 25 -6.76 4.74 19.92
N VAL A 26 -6.54 3.81 19.01
CA VAL A 26 -5.77 2.59 19.25
C VAL A 26 -4.71 2.45 18.17
N LEU A 27 -3.46 2.18 18.56
CA LEU A 27 -2.40 1.83 17.63
C LEU A 27 -2.76 0.48 16.99
N ILE A 28 -2.86 0.46 15.67
CA ILE A 28 -3.21 -0.73 14.90
C ILE A 28 -2.08 -1.17 13.98
N GLU A 29 -1.20 -0.27 13.59
CA GLU A 29 -0.16 -0.57 12.63
C GLU A 29 1.10 0.27 12.85
N VAL A 30 2.25 -0.34 12.57
CA VAL A 30 3.57 0.29 12.62
C VAL A 30 4.31 -0.03 11.33
N GLU A 31 4.94 0.98 10.75
CA GLU A 31 5.79 0.89 9.57
C GLU A 31 7.16 1.48 9.90
N ASP A 32 8.24 0.76 9.61
CA ASP A 32 9.61 1.26 9.69
C ASP A 32 10.23 1.30 8.28
N TYR A 33 11.06 2.32 8.03
CA TYR A 33 11.64 2.60 6.72
C TYR A 33 13.17 2.65 6.75
N ASP A 34 13.82 2.33 5.63
CA ASP A 34 15.26 2.51 5.44
C ASP A 34 15.60 3.97 5.04
N GLU A 35 16.89 4.24 4.81
CA GLU A 35 17.39 5.56 4.40
C GLU A 35 16.94 6.01 3.01
N ASN A 36 16.43 5.09 2.19
CA ASN A 36 15.86 5.33 0.87
C ASN A 36 14.34 5.39 0.92
N GLU A 37 13.75 5.41 2.12
CA GLU A 37 12.32 5.49 2.37
C GLU A 37 11.54 4.26 1.89
N ASN A 38 12.24 3.13 1.74
CA ASN A 38 11.60 1.86 1.46
C ASN A 38 11.07 1.25 2.77
N LEU A 39 9.85 0.71 2.72
CA LEU A 39 9.23 0.03 3.87
C LEU A 39 9.98 -1.28 4.15
N ILE A 40 10.71 -1.37 5.25
CA ILE A 40 11.51 -2.57 5.59
C ILE A 40 10.84 -3.47 6.63
N HIS A 41 9.88 -2.94 7.38
CA HIS A 41 9.18 -3.69 8.41
C HIS A 41 7.78 -3.12 8.65
N ARG A 42 6.79 -4.00 8.73
CA ARG A 42 5.40 -3.64 8.98
C ARG A 42 4.77 -4.58 9.99
N ILE A 43 4.09 -4.04 10.98
CA ILE A 43 3.21 -4.78 11.89
C ILE A 43 1.79 -4.27 11.69
N ASP A 44 0.86 -5.15 11.33
CA ASP A 44 -0.58 -4.89 11.29
C ASP A 44 -1.27 -5.79 12.34
N ALA A 45 -1.58 -5.18 13.49
CA ALA A 45 -2.16 -5.88 14.62
C ALA A 45 -3.61 -6.31 14.39
N CYS A 46 -4.35 -5.64 13.49
CA CYS A 46 -5.71 -6.03 13.16
C CYS A 46 -5.75 -7.36 12.38
N ASN A 47 -4.74 -7.62 11.56
CA ASN A 47 -4.62 -8.83 10.75
C ASN A 47 -3.64 -9.87 11.31
N SER A 48 -3.10 -9.62 12.53
CA SER A 48 -2.06 -10.47 13.16
C SER A 48 -0.87 -10.71 12.21
N TYR A 49 -0.51 -9.67 11.46
CA TYR A 49 0.54 -9.71 10.45
C TYR A 49 1.76 -8.92 10.94
N GLU A 50 2.94 -9.47 10.72
CA GLU A 50 4.22 -8.80 10.87
C GLU A 50 5.12 -9.30 9.76
N GLY A 51 5.81 -8.41 9.05
CA GLY A 51 6.61 -8.79 7.90
C GLY A 51 7.74 -7.83 7.59
N TRP A 52 8.70 -8.33 6.84
CA TRP A 52 9.95 -7.67 6.48
C TRP A 52 10.16 -7.67 4.99
N LYS A 53 10.90 -6.67 4.52
CA LYS A 53 11.25 -6.51 3.11
C LYS A 53 12.71 -6.12 2.96
N GLU A 54 13.31 -6.56 1.88
CA GLU A 54 14.67 -6.21 1.48
C GLU A 54 14.65 -5.71 0.04
N TYR A 55 15.52 -4.75 -0.22
CA TYR A 55 15.58 -4.03 -1.48
C TYR A 55 16.99 -4.08 -2.07
N ASP A 56 17.08 -4.05 -3.40
CA ASP A 56 18.36 -3.83 -4.08
C ASP A 56 18.73 -2.33 -4.13
N GLU A 57 19.88 -2.02 -4.74
CA GLU A 57 20.39 -0.65 -4.89
C GLU A 57 19.49 0.26 -5.75
N ASN A 58 18.59 -0.32 -6.56
CA ASN A 58 17.63 0.44 -7.37
C ASN A 58 16.30 0.63 -6.65
N GLY A 59 16.14 0.11 -5.43
CA GLY A 59 14.89 0.16 -4.66
C GLY A 59 13.87 -0.90 -5.06
N TYR A 60 14.26 -1.97 -5.76
CA TYR A 60 13.37 -3.08 -6.08
C TYR A 60 13.32 -4.10 -4.94
N GLU A 61 12.11 -4.51 -4.54
CA GLU A 61 11.89 -5.47 -3.45
C GLU A 61 12.36 -6.88 -3.86
N ILE A 62 13.57 -7.28 -3.49
CA ILE A 62 14.16 -8.57 -3.88
C ILE A 62 13.73 -9.73 -2.97
N HIS A 63 13.29 -9.43 -1.74
CA HIS A 63 12.85 -10.42 -0.77
C HIS A 63 11.78 -9.84 0.16
N ALA A 64 10.81 -10.67 0.52
CA ALA A 64 9.85 -10.39 1.58
C ALA A 64 9.59 -11.64 2.41
N SER A 65 9.39 -11.45 3.71
CA SER A 65 9.04 -12.52 4.66
C SER A 65 7.98 -12.07 5.65
N ASP A 66 7.29 -13.02 6.29
CA ASP A 66 6.29 -12.72 7.33
C ASP A 66 6.42 -13.60 8.58
N ASN A 67 5.72 -13.20 9.63
CA ASN A 67 5.63 -13.90 10.92
C ASN A 67 4.94 -15.27 10.86
N LYS A 68 4.40 -15.65 9.70
CA LYS A 68 3.83 -16.98 9.42
C LYS A 68 4.83 -17.89 8.69
N GLY A 69 6.04 -17.40 8.42
CA GLY A 69 7.11 -18.14 7.74
C GLY A 69 6.91 -18.22 6.23
N ASN A 70 6.08 -17.36 5.63
CA ASN A 70 6.04 -17.22 4.18
C ASN A 70 7.22 -16.36 3.74
N GLU A 71 7.89 -16.75 2.65
CA GLU A 71 8.95 -15.96 2.02
C GLU A 71 8.75 -15.93 0.51
N VAL A 72 9.11 -14.81 -0.10
CA VAL A 72 9.06 -14.59 -1.55
C VAL A 72 10.32 -13.85 -1.99
N TRP A 73 10.95 -14.33 -3.06
CA TRP A 73 12.03 -13.62 -3.75
C TRP A 73 11.59 -13.23 -5.15
N ARG A 74 12.06 -12.07 -5.61
CA ARG A 74 11.67 -11.50 -6.91
C ARG A 74 12.88 -11.27 -7.79
N GLU A 75 12.64 -11.32 -9.09
CA GLU A 75 13.60 -11.01 -10.14
C GLU A 75 12.98 -9.95 -11.05
N TYR A 76 13.79 -8.99 -11.51
CA TYR A 76 13.36 -7.84 -12.29
C TYR A 76 14.15 -7.75 -13.61
N ASP A 77 13.53 -7.16 -14.63
CA ASP A 77 14.24 -6.74 -15.83
C ASP A 77 14.94 -5.38 -15.63
N SER A 78 15.67 -4.93 -16.65
CA SER A 78 16.43 -3.67 -16.58
C SER A 78 15.58 -2.40 -16.49
N ARG A 79 14.26 -2.50 -16.66
CA ARG A 79 13.30 -1.39 -16.55
C ARG A 79 12.55 -1.42 -15.22
N GLY A 80 12.86 -2.38 -14.35
CA GLY A 80 12.21 -2.55 -13.06
C GLY A 80 10.91 -3.33 -13.11
N GLY A 81 10.55 -3.95 -14.24
CA GLY A 81 9.40 -4.83 -14.28
C GLY A 81 9.75 -6.22 -13.72
N GLN A 82 8.93 -6.71 -12.79
CA GLN A 82 9.12 -8.03 -12.21
C GLN A 82 8.97 -9.08 -13.32
N ILE A 83 9.95 -9.95 -13.49
CA ILE A 83 9.94 -11.04 -14.48
C ILE A 83 9.67 -12.40 -13.85
N SER A 84 9.91 -12.52 -12.55
CA SER A 84 9.48 -13.70 -11.79
C SER A 84 9.44 -13.47 -10.29
N TYR A 85 8.72 -14.35 -9.60
CA TYR A 85 8.88 -14.55 -8.17
C TYR A 85 8.90 -16.04 -7.83
N ARG A 86 9.54 -16.37 -6.71
CA ARG A 86 9.55 -17.73 -6.14
C ARG A 86 9.22 -17.67 -4.66
N ASN A 87 8.48 -18.64 -4.14
CA ASN A 87 8.25 -18.76 -2.70
C ASN A 87 9.24 -19.71 -2.02
N ASN A 88 9.18 -19.79 -0.69
CA ASN A 88 10.00 -20.72 0.13
C ASN A 88 9.79 -22.22 -0.15
N LYS A 89 8.75 -22.58 -0.90
CA LYS A 89 8.52 -23.96 -1.38
C LYS A 89 9.16 -24.23 -2.74
N GLY A 90 9.80 -23.22 -3.34
CA GLY A 90 10.41 -23.32 -4.67
C GLY A 90 9.41 -23.17 -5.82
N GLU A 91 8.15 -22.85 -5.54
CA GLU A 91 7.15 -22.59 -6.58
C GLU A 91 7.50 -21.24 -7.24
N LYS A 92 7.74 -21.27 -8.55
CA LYS A 92 8.11 -20.10 -9.35
C LYS A 92 6.98 -19.71 -10.29
N VAL A 93 6.70 -18.41 -10.36
CA VAL A 93 5.77 -17.80 -11.31
C VAL A 93 6.55 -16.79 -12.15
N SER A 94 6.41 -16.86 -13.47
CA SER A 94 7.01 -15.90 -14.39
C SER A 94 6.00 -14.86 -14.84
N THR A 95 6.47 -13.67 -15.16
CA THR A 95 5.63 -12.55 -15.61
C THR A 95 6.16 -12.02 -16.95
N GLN A 96 5.25 -11.70 -17.87
CA GLN A 96 5.54 -10.99 -19.10
C GLN A 96 4.99 -9.58 -19.01
N ASN A 97 5.86 -8.58 -19.23
CA ASN A 97 5.51 -7.16 -19.08
C ASN A 97 5.44 -6.47 -20.44
N ARG A 98 4.49 -5.54 -20.59
CA ARG A 98 4.46 -4.57 -21.69
C ARG A 98 4.55 -3.16 -21.12
N TYR A 99 5.20 -2.29 -21.88
CA TYR A 99 5.55 -0.94 -21.45
C TYR A 99 4.99 0.12 -22.39
N ASN A 100 4.68 1.30 -21.86
CA ASN A 100 4.45 2.50 -22.66
C ASN A 100 5.78 3.14 -23.11
N SER A 101 5.69 4.30 -23.77
CA SER A 101 6.86 5.06 -24.26
C SER A 101 7.76 5.60 -23.15
N ASP A 102 7.23 5.73 -21.94
CA ASP A 102 7.94 6.25 -20.75
C ASP A 102 8.50 5.12 -19.89
N GLU A 103 8.60 3.91 -20.45
CA GLU A 103 9.08 2.69 -19.78
C GLU A 103 8.26 2.26 -18.55
N LYS A 104 7.02 2.75 -18.41
CA LYS A 104 6.08 2.29 -17.36
C LYS A 104 5.32 1.06 -17.82
N ILE A 105 5.10 0.13 -16.90
CA ILE A 105 4.31 -1.09 -17.15
C ILE A 105 2.86 -0.70 -17.41
N ILE A 106 2.29 -1.16 -18.52
CA ILE A 106 0.87 -1.02 -18.86
C ILE A 106 0.13 -2.35 -18.84
N PHE A 107 0.86 -3.46 -18.85
CA PHE A 107 0.28 -4.80 -18.80
C PHE A 107 1.27 -5.82 -18.22
N GLU A 108 0.76 -6.69 -17.36
CA GLU A 108 1.46 -7.86 -16.85
C GLU A 108 0.62 -9.13 -17.11
N GLU A 109 1.27 -10.20 -17.54
CA GLU A 109 0.66 -11.53 -17.62
C GLU A 109 1.53 -12.55 -16.89
N TYR A 110 0.92 -13.22 -15.92
CA TYR A 110 1.57 -14.20 -15.07
C TYR A 110 1.38 -15.60 -15.66
N SER A 111 2.34 -16.50 -15.43
CA SER A 111 2.23 -17.90 -15.86
C SER A 111 1.06 -18.67 -15.25
N THR A 112 0.41 -18.11 -14.23
CA THR A 112 -0.84 -18.61 -13.63
C THR A 112 -2.08 -18.25 -14.44
N GLY A 113 -1.95 -17.41 -15.48
CA GLY A 113 -3.05 -16.84 -16.26
C GLY A 113 -3.66 -15.57 -15.65
N MET A 114 -3.15 -15.11 -14.49
CA MET A 114 -3.54 -13.81 -13.95
C MET A 114 -3.00 -12.68 -14.84
N THR A 115 -3.78 -11.63 -15.05
CA THR A 115 -3.37 -10.43 -15.78
C THR A 115 -3.61 -9.17 -14.97
N CYS A 116 -2.79 -8.15 -15.23
CA CYS A 116 -2.95 -6.80 -14.69
C CYS A 116 -2.82 -5.79 -15.83
N GLU A 117 -3.76 -4.85 -15.94
CA GLU A 117 -3.70 -3.68 -16.83
C GLU A 117 -3.55 -2.41 -15.99
N TYR A 118 -2.79 -1.43 -16.48
CA TYR A 118 -2.47 -0.20 -15.76
C TYR A 118 -2.68 1.02 -16.64
N GLU A 119 -3.27 2.08 -16.08
CA GLU A 119 -3.39 3.38 -16.74
C GLU A 119 -2.84 4.49 -15.83
N TYR A 120 -2.24 5.49 -16.47
CA TYR A 120 -1.59 6.61 -15.81
C TYR A 120 -2.16 7.93 -16.33
N ASP A 121 -2.15 8.97 -15.49
CA ASP A 121 -2.44 10.34 -15.91
C ASP A 121 -1.24 10.99 -16.63
N GLU A 122 -1.43 12.23 -17.10
CA GLU A 122 -0.38 13.00 -17.80
C GLU A 122 0.82 13.37 -16.91
N ASN A 123 0.63 13.39 -15.58
CA ASN A 123 1.71 13.60 -14.61
C ASN A 123 2.42 12.28 -14.28
N GLY A 124 1.92 11.17 -14.81
CA GLY A 124 2.47 9.84 -14.62
C GLY A 124 2.03 9.16 -13.33
N HIS A 125 1.01 9.66 -12.64
CA HIS A 125 0.40 8.97 -11.52
C HIS A 125 -0.43 7.79 -12.00
N LEU A 126 -0.39 6.68 -11.27
CA LEU A 126 -1.23 5.51 -11.54
C LEU A 126 -2.68 5.84 -11.12
N ILE A 127 -3.61 5.77 -12.07
CA ILE A 127 -5.03 6.13 -11.86
C ILE A 127 -5.97 4.93 -11.96
N TYR A 128 -5.54 3.85 -12.62
CA TYR A 128 -6.35 2.65 -12.77
C TYR A 128 -5.49 1.39 -12.80
N ILE A 129 -5.97 0.36 -12.10
CA ILE A 129 -5.46 -1.00 -12.21
C ILE A 129 -6.67 -1.91 -12.45
N LYS A 130 -6.57 -2.82 -13.42
CA LYS A 130 -7.50 -3.93 -13.58
C LYS A 130 -6.77 -5.25 -13.45
N LYS A 131 -7.11 -6.00 -12.42
CA LYS A 131 -6.59 -7.33 -12.17
C LYS A 131 -7.63 -8.38 -12.49
N VAL A 132 -7.28 -9.32 -13.36
CA VAL A 132 -8.12 -10.48 -13.69
C VAL A 132 -7.45 -11.74 -13.18
N THR A 133 -8.12 -12.43 -12.26
CA THR A 133 -7.64 -13.68 -11.68
C THR A 133 -8.51 -14.84 -12.17
N PRO A 134 -7.94 -15.83 -12.90
CA PRO A 134 -8.65 -17.06 -13.22
C PRO A 134 -8.99 -17.83 -11.94
N SER A 135 -10.25 -18.20 -11.74
CA SER A 135 -10.72 -18.97 -10.57
C SER A 135 -11.16 -20.39 -10.94
N GLY A 136 -10.68 -20.91 -12.07
CA GLY A 136 -11.03 -22.24 -12.56
C GLY A 136 -12.50 -22.33 -12.96
N SER A 137 -13.24 -23.31 -12.43
CA SER A 137 -14.66 -23.54 -12.76
C SER A 137 -15.62 -22.43 -12.30
N PHE A 138 -15.16 -21.51 -11.47
CA PHE A 138 -15.95 -20.39 -10.95
C PHE A 138 -15.87 -19.12 -11.82
N GLY A 139 -15.15 -19.18 -12.95
CA GLY A 139 -14.97 -18.06 -13.86
C GLY A 139 -13.75 -17.21 -13.51
N GLU A 140 -13.86 -15.90 -13.68
CA GLU A 140 -12.79 -14.94 -13.41
C GLU A 140 -13.21 -13.98 -12.29
N THR A 141 -12.26 -13.56 -11.46
CA THR A 141 -12.47 -12.42 -10.56
C THR A 141 -11.81 -11.21 -11.16
N VAL A 142 -12.58 -10.12 -11.28
CA VAL A 142 -12.10 -8.82 -11.74
C VAL A 142 -12.03 -7.89 -10.53
N GLU A 143 -10.83 -7.41 -10.22
CA GLU A 143 -10.56 -6.44 -9.18
C GLU A 143 -10.03 -5.16 -9.85
N GLU A 144 -10.70 -4.04 -9.61
CA GLU A 144 -10.38 -2.76 -10.20
C GLU A 144 -10.03 -1.77 -9.09
N HIS A 145 -8.88 -1.11 -9.22
CA HIS A 145 -8.47 -0.03 -8.35
C HIS A 145 -8.48 1.28 -9.13
N PHE A 146 -9.10 2.31 -8.57
CA PHE A 146 -9.13 3.66 -9.13
C PHE A 146 -8.47 4.62 -8.15
N ALA A 147 -7.63 5.51 -8.63
CA ALA A 147 -7.08 6.60 -7.84
C ALA A 147 -7.47 7.94 -8.46
N GLU A 148 -8.09 8.80 -7.65
CA GLU A 148 -8.43 10.16 -8.03
C GLU A 148 -7.54 11.12 -7.23
N TYR A 149 -6.75 11.89 -7.96
CA TYR A 149 -5.90 12.94 -7.43
C TYR A 149 -6.65 14.26 -7.63
N SER A 150 -6.96 14.98 -6.56
CA SER A 150 -7.67 16.26 -6.66
C SER A 150 -6.73 17.44 -6.43
N ASP A 151 -6.88 18.48 -7.25
CA ASP A 151 -6.35 19.79 -6.96
C ASP A 151 -7.38 20.93 -7.17
N GLU A 152 -7.26 21.97 -6.35
CA GLU A 152 -7.51 23.35 -6.80
C GLU A 152 -6.23 24.20 -6.61
N TYR A 153 -5.21 23.68 -5.88
CA TYR A 153 -3.93 24.33 -5.53
C TYR A 153 -2.78 23.34 -5.18
N GLY A 154 -2.72 22.17 -5.84
CA GLY A 154 -1.64 21.19 -5.74
C GLY A 154 -1.89 19.98 -4.82
N ASP A 155 -2.29 18.84 -5.42
CA ASP A 155 -2.15 17.45 -4.95
C ASP A 155 -2.23 17.18 -3.43
N LYS A 156 -3.24 17.72 -2.74
CA LYS A 156 -3.34 17.56 -1.27
C LYS A 156 -4.06 16.30 -0.82
N THR A 157 -4.87 15.68 -1.68
CA THR A 157 -5.68 14.51 -1.32
C THR A 157 -5.74 13.49 -2.45
N ILE A 158 -5.74 12.23 -2.07
CA ILE A 158 -6.02 11.08 -2.95
C ILE A 158 -7.26 10.37 -2.38
N SER A 159 -8.17 9.96 -3.25
CA SER A 159 -9.09 8.88 -2.96
C SER A 159 -8.75 7.65 -3.80
N GLU A 160 -8.78 6.48 -3.18
CA GLU A 160 -8.55 5.19 -3.83
C GLU A 160 -9.79 4.32 -3.65
N LYS A 161 -10.35 3.78 -4.74
CA LYS A 161 -11.51 2.89 -4.72
C LYS A 161 -11.10 1.50 -5.16
N THR A 162 -11.56 0.48 -4.44
CA THR A 162 -11.43 -0.92 -4.87
C THR A 162 -12.80 -1.50 -5.17
N ILE A 163 -12.99 -1.98 -6.40
CA ILE A 163 -14.21 -2.61 -6.89
C ILE A 163 -13.90 -4.06 -7.25
N VAL A 164 -14.68 -5.00 -6.74
CA VAL A 164 -14.52 -6.43 -7.05
C VAL A 164 -15.80 -6.94 -7.70
N ASN A 165 -15.69 -7.46 -8.92
CA ASN A 165 -16.81 -7.95 -9.73
C ASN A 165 -17.95 -6.91 -9.84
N GLY A 166 -17.59 -5.63 -9.99
CA GLY A 166 -18.55 -4.51 -10.09
C GLY A 166 -19.11 -4.01 -8.76
N GLU A 167 -18.71 -4.59 -7.62
CA GLU A 167 -19.14 -4.14 -6.29
C GLU A 167 -18.03 -3.34 -5.58
N LEU A 168 -18.33 -2.10 -5.17
CA LEU A 168 -17.43 -1.30 -4.35
C LEU A 168 -17.16 -1.99 -3.01
N LYS A 169 -15.89 -2.27 -2.72
CA LYS A 169 -15.43 -2.89 -1.47
C LYS A 169 -14.88 -1.86 -0.50
N THR A 170 -13.98 -1.01 -0.98
CA THR A 170 -13.35 0.04 -0.17
C THR A 170 -13.24 1.36 -0.93
N GLU A 171 -13.27 2.44 -0.18
CA GLU A 171 -12.83 3.75 -0.61
C GLU A 171 -11.94 4.35 0.50
N ASP A 172 -10.67 4.54 0.19
CA ASP A 172 -9.64 5.01 1.10
C ASP A 172 -9.25 6.45 0.74
N PHE A 173 -9.01 7.28 1.75
CA PHE A 173 -8.74 8.71 1.57
C PHE A 173 -7.45 9.07 2.29
N TYR A 174 -6.57 9.76 1.58
CA TYR A 174 -5.25 10.17 2.06
C TYR A 174 -5.10 11.67 1.94
N GLU A 175 -4.27 12.24 2.83
CA GLU A 175 -3.82 13.63 2.71
C GLU A 175 -2.31 13.73 2.93
N ARG A 176 -1.73 14.83 2.45
CA ARG A 176 -0.33 15.16 2.75
C ARG A 176 -0.20 15.75 4.15
N ASP A 177 0.82 15.31 4.89
CA ASP A 177 1.25 16.00 6.11
C ASP A 177 2.15 17.22 5.80
N ASP A 178 2.72 17.84 6.84
CA ASP A 178 3.56 19.03 6.71
C ASP A 178 4.91 18.78 6.03
N LYS A 179 5.32 17.51 5.93
CA LYS A 179 6.50 17.04 5.20
C LYS A 179 6.15 16.48 3.83
N ASN A 180 4.90 16.63 3.40
CA ASN A 180 4.40 16.17 2.12
C ASN A 180 4.41 14.63 1.99
N TYR A 181 4.18 13.88 3.08
CA TYR A 181 3.95 12.43 3.03
C TYR A 181 2.47 12.11 3.11
N TRP A 182 2.03 11.07 2.39
CA TRP A 182 0.66 10.59 2.43
C TRP A 182 0.34 9.95 3.78
N VAL A 183 -0.74 10.41 4.39
CA VAL A 183 -1.30 9.89 5.64
C VAL A 183 -2.72 9.42 5.38
N HIS A 184 -2.99 8.17 5.74
CA HIS A 184 -4.32 7.60 5.65
C HIS A 184 -5.25 8.27 6.68
N LYS A 185 -6.33 8.86 6.18
CA LYS A 185 -7.31 9.64 6.95
C LYS A 185 -8.57 8.86 7.23
N LYS A 186 -9.07 8.15 6.24
CA LYS A 186 -10.41 7.55 6.28
C LYS A 186 -10.50 6.38 5.32
N SER A 187 -11.17 5.32 5.76
CA SER A 187 -11.70 4.28 4.87
C SER A 187 -13.22 4.24 4.98
N ILE A 188 -13.89 4.00 3.86
CA ILE A 188 -15.27 3.51 3.81
C ILE A 188 -15.20 2.06 3.35
N ARG A 189 -15.68 1.13 4.18
CA ARG A 189 -15.70 -0.31 3.88
C ARG A 189 -17.09 -0.86 4.10
N GLU A 190 -17.73 -1.36 3.05
CA GLU A 190 -19.11 -1.86 3.10
C GLU A 190 -20.09 -0.84 3.74
N GLY A 191 -19.93 0.44 3.42
CA GLY A 191 -20.74 1.54 3.96
C GLY A 191 -20.42 1.96 5.40
N ARG A 192 -19.40 1.36 6.04
CA ARG A 192 -18.90 1.78 7.36
C ARG A 192 -17.68 2.67 7.23
N GLU A 193 -17.70 3.79 7.93
CA GLU A 193 -16.59 4.72 8.00
C GLU A 193 -15.62 4.35 9.13
N PHE A 194 -14.33 4.40 8.83
CA PHE A 194 -13.23 4.24 9.76
C PHE A 194 -12.30 5.43 9.62
N ASN A 195 -12.00 6.10 10.73
CA ASN A 195 -11.09 7.24 10.75
C ASN A 195 -9.72 6.82 11.28
N PHE A 196 -8.68 7.34 10.65
CA PHE A 196 -7.28 7.01 10.91
C PHE A 196 -6.47 8.26 11.20
N TRP A 197 -5.40 8.08 11.97
CA TRP A 197 -4.40 9.10 12.26
C TRP A 197 -3.02 8.45 12.22
N ALA A 198 -2.02 9.18 11.74
CA ALA A 198 -0.64 8.73 11.80
C ALA A 198 0.22 9.70 12.60
N ASP A 199 1.15 9.15 13.37
CA ASP A 199 2.34 9.90 13.81
C ASP A 199 3.50 9.45 12.92
N CYS A 200 4.12 10.40 12.22
CA CYS A 200 5.30 10.16 11.40
C CYS A 200 6.56 10.63 12.14
N GLU A 201 7.61 9.82 12.10
CA GLU A 201 8.94 10.18 12.57
C GLU A 201 9.85 10.40 11.35
N TYR A 202 10.68 11.44 11.42
CA TYR A 202 11.57 11.87 10.35
C TYR A 202 13.03 11.88 10.81
N ASP A 203 13.95 11.61 9.90
CA ASP A 203 15.39 11.81 10.14
C ASP A 203 15.78 13.31 10.10
N GLU A 204 17.07 13.60 10.26
CA GLU A 204 17.60 14.98 10.23
C GLU A 204 17.45 15.67 8.86
N ASN A 205 17.29 14.90 7.79
CA ASN A 205 17.09 15.39 6.42
C ASN A 205 15.59 15.52 6.07
N GLY A 206 14.70 15.10 6.97
CA GLY A 206 13.26 15.13 6.76
C GLY A 206 12.68 13.91 6.05
N LYS A 207 13.46 12.83 5.90
CA LYS A 207 12.99 11.56 5.32
C LYS A 207 12.20 10.75 6.33
N LEU A 208 11.15 10.07 5.86
CA LEU A 208 10.28 9.26 6.72
C LEU A 208 11.04 8.02 7.20
N VAL A 209 11.10 7.81 8.53
CA VAL A 209 11.76 6.63 9.13
C VAL A 209 10.80 5.72 9.88
N LYS A 210 9.67 6.25 10.36
CA LYS A 210 8.63 5.45 11.02
C LYS A 210 7.25 6.07 10.86
N LYS A 211 6.23 5.23 10.75
CA LYS A 211 4.82 5.63 10.86
C LYS A 211 4.11 4.78 11.91
N LEU A 212 3.41 5.43 12.82
CA LEU A 212 2.51 4.81 13.79
C LEU A 212 1.07 5.13 13.39
N ILE A 213 0.30 4.13 12.97
CA ILE A 213 -1.05 4.30 12.46
C ILE A 213 -2.07 3.89 13.53
N TYR A 214 -3.00 4.81 13.79
CA TYR A 214 -4.03 4.70 14.80
C TYR A 214 -5.40 4.70 14.17
N ARG A 215 -6.31 3.92 14.75
CA ARG A 215 -7.73 3.92 14.36
C ARG A 215 -8.59 4.52 15.45
N GLY A 216 -9.63 5.24 15.02
CA GLY A 216 -10.69 5.74 15.88
C GLY A 216 -11.54 4.64 16.46
N MET A 217 -12.09 4.92 17.64
CA MET A 217 -13.15 4.13 18.25
C MET A 217 -14.52 4.74 17.98
#